data_AF-A0A5Q0NW11-F1
#
_entry.id   AF-A0A5Q0NW11-F1
#
_cell.length_a   1.000
_cell.length_b   1.000
_cell.length_c   1.000
_cell.angle_alpha   90.00
_cell.angle_beta   90.00
_cell.angle_gamma   90.00
#
_symmetry.space_group_name_H-M   'P 1'
#
loop_
_entity.id
_entity.type
_entity.pdbx_description
1 polymer ?
#
loop_
_entity_poly.entity_id
_entity_poly.type
_entity_poly.pdbx_seq_one_letter_code
_entity_poly.pdbx_strand_id
1 'polypeptide(L)'
;MDGPVHSLAAAGRLLYLAGDFARVGGTTRRGVGAVAKTTGALRGPSYDGSVSPSYGVDVSEDRSRVLVAAGEYANALVAWDARAGAQLFRHTAMGDVQALDVQGDRVYFGFHEGFGGNTDLKVLAARVSTGDLDPDFRPTVDSFWGVRAITATPDAVIVGGEFSRVGGVTAQGWARFGR
;
A
#
# COMPACT_ATOMS: atom_id res chain seq x y z
N MET A 1 -16.04 14.31 -2.99
CA MET A 1 -14.61 14.37 -2.58
C MET A 1 -14.02 15.56 -3.30
N ASP A 2 -12.93 16.13 -2.81
CA ASP A 2 -12.32 17.34 -3.40
C ASP A 2 -11.03 17.08 -4.19
N GLY A 3 -10.65 15.81 -4.36
CA GLY A 3 -9.54 15.36 -5.19
C GLY A 3 -9.77 13.96 -5.76
N PRO A 4 -8.89 13.50 -6.67
CA PRO A 4 -8.99 12.18 -7.28
C PRO A 4 -8.80 11.06 -6.27
N VAL A 5 -9.37 9.90 -6.59
CA VAL A 5 -9.16 8.63 -5.89
C VAL A 5 -8.27 7.76 -6.77
N HIS A 6 -7.17 7.26 -6.20
CA HIS A 6 -6.21 6.39 -6.89
C HIS A 6 -6.48 4.91 -6.66
N SER A 7 -6.99 4.55 -5.47
CA SER A 7 -7.24 3.16 -5.11
C SER A 7 -8.51 2.99 -4.30
N LEU A 8 -9.11 1.81 -4.45
CA LEU A 8 -10.33 1.38 -3.77
C LEU A 8 -10.11 0.00 -3.17
N ALA A 9 -10.53 -0.20 -1.92
CA ALA A 9 -10.56 -1.52 -1.29
C ALA A 9 -11.92 -1.83 -0.68
N ALA A 10 -12.47 -3.00 -0.98
CA ALA A 10 -13.81 -3.37 -0.62
C ALA A 10 -13.81 -4.37 0.54
N ALA A 11 -14.20 -3.95 1.76
CA ALA A 11 -14.26 -4.84 2.92
C ALA A 11 -15.62 -4.76 3.64
N GLY A 12 -16.32 -5.90 3.68
CA GLY A 12 -17.67 -5.97 4.23
C GLY A 12 -18.62 -4.98 3.55
N ARG A 13 -19.22 -4.07 4.33
CA ARG A 13 -20.16 -3.02 3.86
C ARG A 13 -19.46 -1.71 3.46
N LEU A 14 -18.15 -1.62 3.61
CA LEU A 14 -17.38 -0.40 3.38
C LEU A 14 -16.55 -0.49 2.11
N LEU A 15 -16.45 0.64 1.41
CA LEU A 15 -15.48 0.90 0.37
C LEU A 15 -14.46 1.90 0.93
N TYR A 16 -13.23 1.45 1.09
CA TYR A 16 -12.09 2.28 1.49
C TYR A 16 -11.51 2.95 0.25
N LEU A 17 -11.01 4.16 0.44
CA LEU A 17 -10.56 5.07 -0.60
C LEU A 17 -9.15 5.54 -0.25
N ALA A 18 -8.25 5.54 -1.22
CA ALA A 18 -6.97 6.25 -1.15
C ALA A 18 -6.82 7.21 -2.34
N GLY A 19 -6.31 8.42 -2.12
CA GLY A 19 -6.12 9.38 -3.20
C GLY A 19 -5.58 10.75 -2.79
N ASP A 20 -5.85 11.76 -3.60
CA ASP A 20 -5.33 13.13 -3.45
C ASP A 20 -6.40 14.09 -2.93
N PHE A 21 -7.23 13.61 -2.02
CA PHE A 21 -8.33 14.38 -1.44
C PHE A 21 -7.99 14.85 -0.02
N ALA A 22 -8.49 16.01 0.35
CA ALA A 22 -8.47 16.49 1.74
C ALA A 22 -9.81 16.23 2.45
N ARG A 23 -10.89 16.07 1.69
CA ARG A 23 -12.26 15.94 2.22
C ARG A 23 -13.07 14.88 1.49
N VAL A 24 -13.87 14.15 2.25
CA VAL A 24 -14.90 13.22 1.76
C VAL A 24 -16.25 13.66 2.33
N GLY A 25 -17.22 13.93 1.46
CA GLY A 25 -18.55 14.39 1.88
C GLY A 25 -18.54 15.70 2.70
N GLY A 26 -17.57 16.59 2.47
CA GLY A 26 -17.43 17.85 3.21
C GLY A 26 -16.69 17.73 4.55
N THR A 27 -16.41 16.51 5.04
CA THR A 27 -15.63 16.24 6.26
C THR A 27 -14.17 15.99 5.93
N THR A 28 -13.25 16.49 6.76
CA THR A 28 -11.81 16.25 6.61
C THR A 28 -11.50 14.76 6.72
N ARG A 29 -10.90 14.23 5.64
CA ARG A 29 -10.39 12.86 5.49
C ARG A 29 -9.24 12.97 4.51
N ARG A 30 -8.01 13.12 4.99
CA ARG A 30 -6.87 13.41 4.12
C ARG A 30 -6.33 12.13 3.52
N GLY A 31 -6.43 11.99 2.21
CA GLY A 31 -5.89 10.90 1.42
C GLY A 31 -6.45 9.51 1.69
N VAL A 32 -7.11 9.27 2.83
CA VAL A 32 -7.73 7.98 3.19
C VAL A 32 -9.10 8.22 3.79
N GLY A 33 -10.08 7.42 3.38
CA GLY A 33 -11.44 7.47 3.90
C GLY A 33 -12.20 6.17 3.63
N ALA A 34 -13.40 6.04 4.21
CA ALA A 34 -14.28 4.92 3.96
C ALA A 34 -15.71 5.41 3.74
N VAL A 35 -16.43 4.80 2.80
CA VAL A 35 -17.84 5.08 2.53
C VAL A 35 -18.66 3.80 2.57
N ALA A 36 -19.95 3.89 2.85
CA ALA A 36 -20.85 2.76 2.70
C ALA A 36 -21.00 2.40 1.20
N LYS A 37 -20.81 1.13 0.83
CA LYS A 37 -20.88 0.68 -0.57
C LYS A 37 -22.20 1.00 -1.27
N THR A 38 -23.30 0.99 -0.53
CA THR A 38 -24.65 1.15 -1.09
C THR A 38 -25.12 2.60 -1.18
N THR A 39 -24.59 3.50 -0.35
CA THR A 39 -25.09 4.89 -0.26
C THR A 39 -24.02 5.94 -0.51
N GLY A 40 -22.74 5.57 -0.54
CA GLY A 40 -21.63 6.52 -0.61
C GLY A 40 -21.47 7.39 0.64
N ALA A 41 -22.26 7.16 1.69
CA ALA A 41 -22.18 7.96 2.92
C ALA A 41 -20.86 7.70 3.65
N LEU A 42 -20.19 8.77 4.12
CA LEU A 42 -18.95 8.68 4.88
C LEU A 42 -19.12 7.79 6.13
N ARG A 43 -18.12 6.95 6.39
CA ARG A 43 -18.06 6.00 7.50
C ARG A 43 -16.62 5.94 8.06
N GLY A 44 -16.49 5.23 9.19
CA GLY A 44 -15.21 4.96 9.82
C GLY A 44 -14.57 6.17 10.52
N PRO A 45 -13.42 5.96 11.16
CA PRO A 45 -12.71 6.99 11.90
C PRO A 45 -11.98 7.96 10.96
N SER A 46 -11.36 8.99 11.55
CA SER A 46 -10.26 9.71 10.92
C SER A 46 -8.99 8.90 11.10
N TYR A 47 -8.16 8.81 10.07
CA TYR A 47 -6.82 8.23 10.17
C TYR A 47 -5.84 9.36 10.44
N ASP A 48 -5.82 9.86 11.67
CA ASP A 48 -5.10 11.08 12.01
C ASP A 48 -3.58 10.90 11.80
N GLY A 49 -3.05 11.60 10.80
CA GLY A 49 -1.67 11.44 10.31
C GLY A 49 -1.57 10.88 8.88
N SER A 50 -2.69 10.49 8.27
CA SER A 50 -2.74 10.13 6.86
C SER A 50 -2.36 11.33 5.98
N VAL A 51 -1.69 11.03 4.87
CA VAL A 51 -1.22 12.04 3.92
C VAL A 51 -1.95 11.92 2.60
N SER A 52 -1.87 12.99 1.83
CA SER A 52 -2.31 13.06 0.44
C SER A 52 -1.08 13.51 -0.36
N PRO A 53 -0.66 12.79 -1.40
CA PRO A 53 -1.32 11.63 -2.02
C PRO A 53 -1.20 10.32 -1.24
N SER A 54 -2.22 9.47 -1.36
CA SER A 54 -2.15 8.04 -1.05
C SER A 54 -2.46 7.26 -2.32
N TYR A 55 -1.55 6.39 -2.76
CA TYR A 55 -1.65 5.69 -4.04
C TYR A 55 -2.36 4.34 -3.96
N GLY A 56 -2.31 3.69 -2.80
CA GLY A 56 -2.87 2.36 -2.60
C GLY A 56 -3.59 2.23 -1.26
N VAL A 57 -4.63 1.42 -1.23
CA VAL A 57 -5.29 1.00 0.00
C VAL A 57 -5.69 -0.45 -0.10
N ASP A 58 -5.53 -1.20 0.99
CA ASP A 58 -6.10 -2.53 1.17
C ASP A 58 -6.46 -2.76 2.64
N VAL A 59 -7.16 -3.85 2.93
CA VAL A 59 -7.71 -4.15 4.26
C VAL A 59 -7.32 -5.56 4.66
N SER A 60 -6.92 -5.74 5.93
CA SER A 60 -6.63 -7.08 6.45
C SER A 60 -7.83 -8.02 6.35
N GLU A 61 -7.60 -9.33 6.23
CA GLU A 61 -8.67 -10.33 6.07
C GLU A 61 -9.69 -10.29 7.22
N ASP A 62 -9.21 -10.08 8.45
CA ASP A 62 -10.02 -9.91 9.66
C ASP A 62 -10.67 -8.51 9.78
N ARG A 63 -10.35 -7.61 8.86
CA ARG A 63 -10.83 -6.22 8.77
C ARG A 63 -10.48 -5.36 9.97
N SER A 64 -9.46 -5.75 10.73
CA SER A 64 -8.96 -4.97 11.87
C SER A 64 -8.02 -3.84 11.42
N ARG A 65 -7.44 -3.93 10.22
CA ARG A 65 -6.43 -2.98 9.73
C ARG A 65 -6.73 -2.47 8.34
N VAL A 66 -6.40 -1.20 8.12
CA VAL A 66 -6.38 -0.55 6.80
C VAL A 66 -4.94 -0.21 6.49
N LEU A 67 -4.42 -0.75 5.39
CA LEU A 67 -3.04 -0.57 4.94
C LEU A 67 -3.04 0.40 3.76
N VAL A 68 -2.10 1.34 3.78
CA VAL A 68 -2.06 2.47 2.85
C VAL A 68 -0.65 2.64 2.31
N ALA A 69 -0.55 2.76 0.99
CA ALA A 69 0.66 3.17 0.29
C ALA A 69 0.61 4.69 0.13
N ALA A 70 1.48 5.38 0.87
CA ALA A 70 1.52 6.83 0.97
C ALA A 70 2.71 7.38 0.19
N GLY A 71 2.44 8.44 -0.59
CA GLY A 71 3.43 9.11 -1.42
C GLY A 71 3.91 10.46 -0.87
N GLU A 72 4.66 11.16 -1.72
CA GLU A 72 5.33 12.44 -1.48
C GLU A 72 6.14 12.40 -0.18
N TYR A 73 5.99 13.40 0.68
CA TYR A 73 6.76 13.52 1.93
C TYR A 73 6.61 12.33 2.90
N ALA A 74 5.68 11.40 2.67
CA ALA A 74 5.56 10.21 3.49
C ALA A 74 6.48 9.06 3.05
N ASN A 75 6.52 8.74 1.75
CA ASN A 75 7.26 7.59 1.22
C ASN A 75 7.03 6.30 2.02
N ALA A 76 5.79 5.94 2.34
CA ALA A 76 5.56 4.90 3.36
C ALA A 76 4.41 3.93 3.11
N LEU A 77 4.62 2.70 3.56
CA LEU A 77 3.54 1.79 3.92
C LEU A 77 3.11 2.12 5.35
N VAL A 78 1.82 2.35 5.55
CA VAL A 78 1.25 2.64 6.87
C VAL A 78 0.06 1.73 7.14
N ALA A 79 0.01 1.12 8.32
CA ALA A 79 -1.17 0.40 8.79
C ALA A 79 -1.89 1.19 9.88
N TRP A 80 -3.21 1.22 9.77
CA TRP A 80 -4.11 1.90 10.70
C TRP A 80 -5.07 0.90 11.32
N ASP A 81 -5.47 1.13 12.57
CA ASP A 81 -6.61 0.46 13.16
C ASP A 81 -7.89 0.90 12.42
N ALA A 82 -8.60 -0.07 11.85
CA ALA A 82 -9.75 0.19 10.99
C ALA A 82 -10.96 0.80 11.74
N ARG A 83 -11.00 0.71 13.07
CA ARG A 83 -12.11 1.20 13.91
C ARG A 83 -11.74 2.48 14.64
N ALA A 84 -10.57 2.50 15.27
CA ALA A 84 -10.08 3.62 16.06
C ALA A 84 -9.38 4.69 15.22
N GLY A 85 -8.81 4.31 14.06
CA GLY A 85 -8.06 5.22 13.21
C GLY A 85 -6.64 5.51 13.69
N ALA A 86 -6.18 4.81 14.73
CA ALA A 86 -4.83 4.94 15.28
C ALA A 86 -3.79 4.28 14.35
N GLN A 87 -2.62 4.90 14.18
CA GLN A 87 -1.51 4.29 13.45
C GLN A 87 -0.96 3.09 14.23
N LEU A 88 -0.77 1.95 13.56
CA LEU A 88 -0.27 0.72 14.16
C LEU A 88 1.22 0.49 13.85
N PHE A 89 1.61 0.61 12.59
CA PHE A 89 3.01 0.58 12.16
C PHE A 89 3.24 1.42 10.91
N ARG A 90 4.52 1.71 10.65
CA ARG A 90 4.97 2.45 9.48
C ARG A 90 6.31 1.92 8.99
N HIS A 91 6.45 1.78 7.67
CA HIS A 91 7.73 1.58 6.98
C HIS A 91 7.96 2.69 5.97
N THR A 92 9.02 3.47 6.17
CA THR A 92 9.41 4.53 5.25
C THR A 92 10.45 3.99 4.26
N ALA A 93 10.08 3.97 2.98
CA ALA A 93 10.98 3.79 1.86
C ALA A 93 11.70 5.12 1.54
N MET A 94 12.68 5.07 0.64
CA MET A 94 13.40 6.27 0.23
C MET A 94 12.53 7.13 -0.70
N GLY A 95 11.75 6.49 -1.59
CA GLY A 95 10.75 7.13 -2.44
C GLY A 95 9.34 6.60 -2.20
N ASP A 96 8.38 7.08 -2.98
CA ASP A 96 6.95 6.78 -2.81
C ASP A 96 6.70 5.28 -2.75
N VAL A 97 5.84 4.87 -1.80
CA VAL A 97 5.19 3.57 -1.88
C VAL A 97 3.98 3.72 -2.79
N GLN A 98 4.00 3.01 -3.91
CA GLN A 98 3.08 3.20 -5.03
C GLN A 98 2.02 2.11 -5.12
N ALA A 99 2.34 0.91 -4.64
CA ALA A 99 1.43 -0.23 -4.68
C ALA A 99 1.53 -1.03 -3.39
N LEU A 100 0.43 -1.65 -3.02
CA LEU A 100 0.39 -2.67 -1.99
C LEU A 100 -0.67 -3.72 -2.32
N ASP A 101 -0.51 -4.93 -1.79
CA ASP A 101 -1.56 -5.94 -1.80
C ASP A 101 -1.43 -6.84 -0.57
N VAL A 102 -2.55 -7.10 0.11
CA VAL A 102 -2.62 -7.95 1.31
C VAL A 102 -3.04 -9.35 0.92
N GLN A 103 -2.31 -10.35 1.42
CA GLN A 103 -2.68 -11.75 1.28
C GLN A 103 -2.28 -12.55 2.52
N GLY A 104 -3.27 -13.07 3.24
CA GLY A 104 -3.09 -13.64 4.57
C GLY A 104 -2.56 -12.59 5.55
N ASP A 105 -1.61 -12.99 6.40
CA ASP A 105 -0.93 -12.08 7.33
C ASP A 105 0.29 -11.38 6.70
N ARG A 106 0.34 -11.24 5.38
CA ARG A 106 1.41 -10.49 4.69
C ARG A 106 0.85 -9.38 3.82
N VAL A 107 1.52 -8.23 3.85
CA VAL A 107 1.36 -7.15 2.88
C VAL A 107 2.63 -7.04 2.06
N TYR A 108 2.47 -7.05 0.74
CA TYR A 108 3.54 -6.75 -0.20
C TYR A 108 3.41 -5.29 -0.61
N PHE A 109 4.51 -4.55 -0.67
CA PHE A 109 4.47 -3.13 -1.01
C PHE A 109 5.63 -2.76 -1.92
N GLY A 110 5.30 -2.04 -2.98
CA GLY A 110 6.18 -1.63 -4.06
C GLY A 110 6.46 -0.13 -3.99
N PHE A 111 7.70 0.26 -4.26
CA PHE A 111 8.17 1.62 -4.10
C PHE A 111 9.30 1.94 -5.08
N HIS A 112 9.63 3.23 -5.19
CA HIS A 112 10.76 3.72 -5.96
C HIS A 112 11.95 4.12 -5.07
N GLU A 113 13.08 4.45 -5.71
CA GLU A 113 14.38 4.80 -5.14
C GLU A 113 15.08 3.69 -4.34
N GLY A 114 14.53 3.22 -3.22
CA GLY A 114 15.20 2.24 -2.37
C GLY A 114 14.60 2.09 -0.98
N PHE A 115 15.25 1.28 -0.15
CA PHE A 115 14.86 1.07 1.24
C PHE A 115 16.07 0.93 2.15
N GLY A 116 16.13 1.70 3.24
CA GLY A 116 17.19 1.60 4.23
C GLY A 116 18.60 1.85 3.67
N GLY A 117 18.72 2.75 2.69
CA GLY A 117 19.98 3.06 1.99
C GLY A 117 20.35 2.07 0.88
N ASN A 118 19.56 1.01 0.66
CA ASN A 118 19.76 0.09 -0.44
C ASN A 118 18.85 0.46 -1.62
N THR A 119 19.47 0.94 -2.71
CA THR A 119 18.78 1.34 -3.95
C THR A 119 18.45 0.19 -4.89
N ASP A 120 18.77 -1.05 -4.56
CA ASP A 120 18.40 -2.22 -5.37
C ASP A 120 17.05 -2.80 -4.95
N LEU A 121 16.54 -2.42 -3.78
CA LEU A 121 15.22 -2.86 -3.30
C LEU A 121 14.12 -1.98 -3.88
N LYS A 122 13.06 -2.60 -4.39
CA LYS A 122 11.84 -1.92 -4.89
C LYS A 122 10.53 -2.57 -4.49
N VAL A 123 10.61 -3.71 -3.82
CA VAL A 123 9.45 -4.40 -3.26
C VAL A 123 9.88 -5.16 -2.01
N LEU A 124 9.05 -5.10 -0.99
CA LEU A 124 9.26 -5.81 0.27
C LEU A 124 7.93 -6.41 0.74
N ALA A 125 8.01 -7.27 1.74
CA ALA A 125 6.86 -7.78 2.45
C ALA A 125 6.96 -7.46 3.94
N ALA A 126 5.82 -7.21 4.58
CA ALA A 126 5.70 -7.08 6.03
C ALA A 126 4.55 -7.95 6.55
N ARG A 127 4.63 -8.36 7.82
CA ARG A 127 3.53 -9.01 8.52
C ARG A 127 2.42 -7.98 8.79
N VAL A 128 1.16 -8.29 8.48
CA VAL A 128 0.03 -7.37 8.69
C VAL A 128 -0.25 -7.16 10.18
N SER A 129 -0.10 -8.19 10.99
CA SER A 129 -0.36 -8.15 12.43
C SER A 129 0.71 -7.41 13.25
N THR A 130 1.98 -7.46 12.87
CA THR A 130 3.09 -6.87 13.66
C THR A 130 3.82 -5.75 12.95
N GLY A 131 3.79 -5.72 11.62
CA GLY A 131 4.63 -4.85 10.81
C GLY A 131 6.06 -5.39 10.62
N ASP A 132 6.42 -6.59 11.08
CA ASP A 132 7.78 -7.10 10.88
C ASP A 132 8.05 -7.31 9.39
N LEU A 133 9.18 -6.78 8.88
CA LEU A 133 9.59 -7.04 7.49
C LEU A 133 10.02 -8.49 7.32
N ASP A 134 9.66 -9.09 6.20
CA ASP A 134 10.13 -10.42 5.81
C ASP A 134 11.63 -10.33 5.45
N PRO A 135 12.53 -11.01 6.18
CA PRO A 135 13.97 -10.93 5.90
C PRO A 135 14.36 -11.66 4.61
N ASP A 136 13.55 -12.60 4.14
CA ASP A 136 13.88 -13.48 3.02
C ASP A 136 13.28 -12.95 1.69
N PHE A 137 12.19 -12.17 1.75
CA PHE A 137 11.62 -11.52 0.58
C PHE A 137 12.28 -10.16 0.28
N ARG A 138 13.45 -10.19 -0.36
CA ARG A 138 14.24 -8.99 -0.70
C ARG A 138 14.81 -9.02 -2.12
N PRO A 139 13.97 -9.13 -3.16
CA PRO A 139 14.47 -9.18 -4.54
C PRO A 139 15.12 -7.87 -4.95
N THR A 140 16.22 -7.95 -5.71
CA THR A 140 16.82 -6.80 -6.37
C THR A 140 16.04 -6.44 -7.63
N VAL A 141 15.90 -5.16 -7.93
CA VAL A 141 15.16 -4.63 -9.09
C VAL A 141 16.00 -3.52 -9.74
N ASP A 142 16.31 -3.64 -11.03
CA ASP A 142 17.29 -2.81 -11.74
C ASP A 142 16.74 -1.47 -12.26
N SER A 143 16.02 -0.73 -11.40
CA SER A 143 15.40 0.53 -11.79
C SER A 143 15.23 1.45 -10.62
N PHE A 144 15.36 2.75 -10.87
CA PHE A 144 14.98 3.79 -9.91
C PHE A 144 13.47 3.75 -9.62
N TRP A 145 12.63 3.64 -10.66
CA TRP A 145 11.17 3.75 -10.55
C TRP A 145 10.47 2.51 -9.99
N GLY A 146 11.07 1.33 -10.15
CA GLY A 146 10.67 0.13 -9.42
C GLY A 146 9.25 -0.39 -9.66
N VAL A 147 8.63 -0.88 -8.60
CA VAL A 147 7.35 -1.61 -8.63
C VAL A 147 6.18 -0.66 -8.43
N ARG A 148 5.25 -0.66 -9.41
CA ARG A 148 4.08 0.21 -9.48
C ARG A 148 2.74 -0.52 -9.37
N ALA A 149 2.76 -1.85 -9.45
CA ALA A 149 1.59 -2.69 -9.32
C ALA A 149 1.97 -4.01 -8.64
N ILE A 150 1.09 -4.52 -7.77
CA ILE A 150 1.29 -5.78 -7.07
C ILE A 150 -0.03 -6.54 -7.04
N THR A 151 0.05 -7.85 -7.22
CA THR A 151 -1.02 -8.80 -6.90
C THR A 151 -0.41 -9.99 -6.17
N ALA A 152 -0.95 -10.32 -5.02
CA ALA A 152 -0.57 -11.42 -4.16
C ALA A 152 -1.72 -12.44 -4.10
N THR A 153 -1.33 -13.70 -4.09
CA THR A 153 -2.22 -14.86 -3.99
C THR A 153 -1.62 -15.83 -2.97
N PRO A 154 -2.35 -16.88 -2.56
CA PRO A 154 -1.76 -17.92 -1.71
C PRO A 154 -0.45 -18.50 -2.29
N ASP A 155 -0.36 -18.62 -3.62
CA ASP A 155 0.72 -19.36 -4.30
C ASP A 155 1.80 -18.47 -4.93
N ALA A 156 1.52 -17.19 -5.12
CA ALA A 156 2.42 -16.30 -5.85
C ALA A 156 2.24 -14.83 -5.52
N VAL A 157 3.31 -14.07 -5.73
CA VAL A 157 3.29 -12.61 -5.81
C VAL A 157 3.72 -12.22 -7.23
N ILE A 158 2.89 -11.42 -7.88
CA ILE A 158 3.17 -10.85 -9.20
C ILE A 158 3.40 -9.35 -9.00
N VAL A 159 4.51 -8.85 -9.53
CA VAL A 159 4.83 -7.43 -9.51
C VAL A 159 4.89 -6.91 -10.93
N GLY A 160 4.41 -5.69 -11.12
CA GLY A 160 4.50 -4.94 -12.37
C GLY A 160 5.12 -3.58 -12.10
N GLY A 161 5.86 -3.05 -13.07
CA GLY A 161 6.53 -1.76 -12.89
C GLY A 161 7.47 -1.41 -14.02
N GLU A 162 8.40 -0.52 -13.71
CA GLU A 162 9.43 -0.08 -14.63
C GLU A 162 10.74 -0.72 -14.22
N PHE A 163 11.12 -1.81 -14.89
CA PHE A 163 12.39 -2.54 -14.68
C PHE A 163 12.63 -3.51 -15.84
N SER A 164 13.88 -3.96 -15.98
CA SER A 164 14.29 -4.94 -16.99
C SER A 164 14.82 -6.25 -16.40
N ARG A 165 15.15 -6.24 -15.10
CA ARG A 165 15.65 -7.40 -14.35
C ARG A 165 15.14 -7.39 -12.91
N VAL A 166 14.90 -8.59 -12.41
CA VAL A 166 14.54 -8.86 -11.02
C VAL A 166 15.37 -10.04 -10.52
N GLY A 167 16.04 -9.90 -9.38
CA GLY A 167 16.89 -10.95 -8.80
C GLY A 167 18.03 -11.39 -9.72
N GLY A 168 18.54 -10.47 -10.57
CA GLY A 168 19.56 -10.77 -11.58
C GLY A 168 19.05 -11.48 -12.84
N VAL A 169 17.76 -11.81 -12.92
CA VAL A 169 17.14 -12.46 -14.08
C VAL A 169 16.39 -11.44 -14.92
N THR A 170 16.47 -11.54 -16.25
CA THR A 170 15.70 -10.70 -17.18
C THR A 170 14.21 -10.85 -16.94
N ALA A 171 13.54 -9.72 -16.69
CA ALA A 171 12.12 -9.62 -16.40
C ALA A 171 11.65 -8.23 -16.84
N GLN A 172 11.04 -8.13 -18.02
CA GLN A 172 10.69 -6.83 -18.61
C GLN A 172 9.31 -6.38 -18.12
N GLY A 173 9.29 -5.44 -17.18
CA GLY A 173 8.09 -4.75 -16.69
C GLY A 173 7.17 -5.58 -15.79
N TRP A 174 7.43 -6.89 -15.62
CA TRP A 174 6.74 -7.72 -14.64
C TRP A 174 7.59 -8.92 -14.20
N ALA A 175 7.34 -9.42 -12.98
CA ALA A 175 7.98 -10.63 -12.45
C ALA A 175 7.00 -11.41 -11.55
N ARG A 176 7.24 -12.72 -11.39
CA ARG A 176 6.47 -13.60 -10.50
C ARG A 176 7.41 -14.28 -9.51
N PHE A 177 7.03 -14.24 -8.24
CA PHE A 177 7.67 -14.99 -7.15
C PHE A 177 6.72 -16.10 -6.70
N GLY A 178 7.19 -17.35 -6.67
CA GLY A 178 6.45 -18.44 -6.04
C GLY A 178 6.48 -18.33 -4.52
N ARG A 179 5.44 -18.85 -3.86
CA ARG A 179 5.38 -19.01 -2.40
C ARG A 179 5.70 -20.44 -1.98
#